data_AF-A0AAU6PTP8-F1
#
_entry.id   AF-A0AAU6PTP8-F1
#
_cell.length_a   1.000
_cell.length_b   1.000
_cell.length_c   1.000
_cell.angle_alpha   90.00
_cell.angle_beta   90.00
_cell.angle_gamma   90.00
#
_symmetry.space_group_name_H-M   'P 1'
#
loop_
_entity.id
_entity.type
_entity.pdbx_description
1 polymer ?
#
loop_
_entity_poly.entity_id
_entity_poly.type
_entity_poly.pdbx_seq_one_letter_code
_entity_poly.pdbx_strand_id
1 'polypeptide(L)'
;MANYSAQRIKSVALNNDKRRYAKQDSEDAPEPIQAVPTVPTTPRNMSNKRPLINPLSEGGAPKVSKPQPEMDIQSLAVASFNWLQMFHRTFLSVYLIADDALVGAGKFDFAFQIGNQRLYVLTHEEVEKVESTSVSKSFMAQLTQQAATYINKRYQQISSRFELPVSGNDGLANVHYVGLTAITLNHEGRDYQIEHEFGSTFFQEDCVLDLDDESRVMQLFSLNGFYQMIKLLQTPSDLLSFFDYHLEQLVNFHDFSGEYALAQHFLASPAFFKRAVAVQQQLVEIGLLSKVETRLSDMVAQPDNAQIPAELEKKHAELSQKLQSYSSIFQKLLNGTTKRRHDAQDTLPLPQVKLLVAESMYTRMSIIEEMMAYETRSQQECLNGYLCHQHSYNDFGHHYVIVVYGLDANAEYSRQYIEQNHQNLLMDINAQLQDPAMKEYFILGFDMSNHDGKGNVTVQMDVFHQSGSVMSDIEKRYYQQAHA
;
A
#
# COMPACT_ATOMS: atom_id res chain seq x y z
N MET A 1 -0.19 -26.75 -8.85
CA MET A 1 0.53 -26.91 -10.12
C MET A 1 -0.40 -26.51 -11.26
N ALA A 2 -0.19 -25.33 -11.81
CA ALA A 2 -0.68 -24.92 -13.13
C ALA A 2 0.26 -23.80 -13.61
N ASN A 3 0.82 -24.00 -14.79
CA ASN A 3 1.94 -23.28 -15.37
C ASN A 3 1.61 -21.81 -15.67
N TYR A 4 2.30 -20.88 -15.00
CA TYR A 4 2.35 -19.45 -15.35
C TYR A 4 3.43 -19.14 -16.43
N SER A 5 3.92 -20.15 -17.15
CA SER A 5 4.94 -20.00 -18.20
C SER A 5 4.40 -19.65 -19.60
N ALA A 6 3.07 -19.60 -19.79
CA ALA A 6 2.45 -19.40 -21.10
C ALA A 6 2.20 -17.92 -21.49
N GLN A 7 2.32 -16.97 -20.56
CA GLN A 7 2.17 -15.53 -20.87
C GLN A 7 3.47 -14.90 -21.42
N ARG A 8 4.50 -15.73 -21.64
CA ARG A 8 5.75 -15.35 -22.31
C ARG A 8 5.55 -14.80 -23.72
N ILE A 9 4.47 -15.06 -24.47
CA ILE A 9 4.53 -14.86 -25.94
C ILE A 9 4.63 -13.38 -26.39
N LYS A 10 4.15 -12.40 -25.62
CA LYS A 10 4.39 -10.96 -25.89
C LYS A 10 5.41 -10.30 -24.95
N SER A 11 5.56 -10.75 -23.71
CA SER A 11 6.66 -10.30 -22.83
C SER A 11 8.03 -10.83 -23.29
N VAL A 12 8.06 -11.95 -24.02
CA VAL A 12 9.25 -12.47 -24.72
C VAL A 12 9.60 -11.59 -25.91
N ALA A 13 8.66 -10.89 -26.56
CA ALA A 13 9.02 -9.92 -27.60
C ALA A 13 9.82 -8.76 -27.00
N LEU A 14 9.43 -8.27 -25.82
CA LEU A 14 10.17 -7.24 -25.06
C LEU A 14 11.50 -7.79 -24.49
N ASN A 15 11.58 -9.10 -24.18
CA ASN A 15 12.81 -9.74 -23.68
C ASN A 15 13.78 -10.24 -24.77
N ASN A 16 13.34 -10.43 -26.03
CA ASN A 16 14.16 -11.08 -27.08
C ASN A 16 14.82 -10.13 -28.09
N ASP A 17 14.53 -8.82 -28.07
CA ASP A 17 15.15 -7.89 -29.04
C ASP A 17 16.61 -7.51 -28.73
N LYS A 18 17.24 -8.16 -27.74
CA LYS A 18 18.67 -7.99 -27.44
C LYS A 18 19.54 -9.17 -27.90
N ARG A 19 19.64 -9.41 -29.22
CA ARG A 19 20.81 -10.12 -29.82
C ARG A 19 21.08 -9.71 -31.28
N ARG A 20 21.79 -8.60 -31.47
CA ARG A 20 22.73 -8.41 -32.61
C ARG A 20 23.92 -7.54 -32.21
N TYR A 21 24.87 -8.13 -31.49
CA TYR A 21 26.28 -7.76 -31.62
C TYR A 21 27.10 -9.05 -31.61
N ALA A 22 27.23 -9.66 -32.78
CA ALA A 22 28.23 -10.69 -33.03
C ALA A 22 29.57 -10.00 -33.32
N LYS A 23 30.63 -10.39 -32.61
CA LYS A 23 31.99 -10.33 -33.12
C LYS A 23 32.43 -11.75 -33.46
N GLN A 24 32.47 -12.06 -34.76
CA GLN A 24 33.44 -12.95 -35.42
C GLN A 24 34.86 -12.44 -35.15
N ASP A 25 35.97 -13.18 -35.09
CA ASP A 25 36.40 -14.59 -35.25
C ASP A 25 37.64 -14.70 -34.32
N SER A 26 38.10 -15.85 -33.80
CA SER A 26 38.82 -16.89 -34.55
C SER A 26 39.09 -18.14 -33.70
N GLU A 27 39.19 -19.25 -34.42
CA GLU A 27 39.49 -20.65 -34.06
C GLU A 27 40.80 -20.85 -33.28
N ASP A 28 40.81 -21.77 -32.30
CA ASP A 28 41.50 -23.07 -32.41
C ASP A 28 41.41 -23.86 -31.07
N ALA A 29 41.01 -25.13 -31.16
CA ALA A 29 40.98 -26.13 -30.08
C ALA A 29 42.43 -26.68 -29.83
N PRO A 30 42.76 -27.49 -28.79
CA PRO A 30 41.97 -28.63 -28.28
C PRO A 30 42.03 -28.96 -26.76
N GLU A 31 41.06 -29.78 -26.31
CA GLU A 31 41.09 -30.66 -25.13
C GLU A 31 42.20 -31.76 -25.23
N PRO A 32 42.53 -32.63 -24.23
CA PRO A 32 41.74 -33.07 -23.04
C PRO A 32 42.55 -33.32 -21.73
N ILE A 33 41.90 -33.78 -20.64
CA ILE A 33 42.17 -35.06 -19.92
C ILE A 33 41.47 -35.13 -18.54
N GLN A 34 40.89 -36.31 -18.29
CA GLN A 34 40.21 -36.82 -17.09
C GLN A 34 41.11 -36.99 -15.84
N ALA A 35 40.53 -36.83 -14.63
CA ALA A 35 40.82 -37.69 -13.47
C ALA A 35 39.83 -37.49 -12.29
N VAL A 36 39.28 -38.60 -11.81
CA VAL A 36 38.60 -38.90 -10.53
C VAL A 36 39.24 -40.23 -10.07
N PRO A 37 39.26 -40.74 -8.79
CA PRO A 37 38.62 -40.31 -7.53
C PRO A 37 39.57 -40.28 -6.30
N THR A 38 39.07 -39.88 -5.11
CA THR A 38 39.19 -40.71 -3.87
C THR A 38 38.35 -40.17 -2.70
N VAL A 39 37.67 -41.10 -2.01
CA VAL A 39 36.99 -41.02 -0.69
C VAL A 39 37.57 -42.18 0.13
N PRO A 40 37.91 -42.03 1.43
CA PRO A 40 37.05 -42.50 2.57
C PRO A 40 37.20 -41.57 3.81
N THR A 41 36.42 -41.52 4.90
CA THR A 41 35.54 -42.46 5.64
C THR A 41 34.90 -41.66 6.80
N THR A 42 33.64 -41.90 7.15
CA THR A 42 33.00 -41.62 8.48
C THR A 42 33.33 -42.77 9.47
N PRO A 43 32.94 -42.81 10.78
CA PRO A 43 31.88 -42.07 11.51
C PRO A 43 32.18 -41.64 12.98
N ARG A 44 31.34 -40.78 13.60
CA ARG A 44 30.74 -41.02 14.96
C ARG A 44 29.80 -39.90 15.47
N ASN A 45 28.57 -40.34 15.71
CA ASN A 45 27.51 -39.99 16.68
C ASN A 45 27.61 -38.87 17.74
N MET A 46 26.45 -38.18 17.85
CA MET A 46 25.66 -37.76 19.03
C MET A 46 26.20 -36.71 20.02
N SER A 47 25.47 -35.59 20.17
CA SER A 47 24.70 -35.28 21.39
C SER A 47 24.12 -33.85 21.36
N ASN A 48 22.84 -33.76 21.68
CA ASN A 48 22.14 -32.57 22.17
C ASN A 48 22.91 -31.81 23.26
N LYS A 49 22.84 -30.47 23.27
CA LYS A 49 22.64 -29.64 24.47
C LYS A 49 22.47 -28.15 24.12
N ARG A 50 21.36 -27.57 24.58
CA ARG A 50 21.15 -26.11 24.74
C ARG A 50 22.17 -25.55 25.73
N PRO A 51 22.64 -24.30 25.58
CA PRO A 51 23.25 -23.56 26.68
C PRO A 51 22.23 -22.59 27.31
N LEU A 52 21.94 -22.83 28.59
CA LEU A 52 21.59 -21.81 29.58
C LEU A 52 22.91 -21.20 30.10
N ILE A 53 23.03 -19.88 30.15
CA ILE A 53 24.05 -19.19 30.96
C ILE A 53 23.46 -17.91 31.57
N ASN A 54 23.40 -17.91 32.89
CA ASN A 54 23.49 -16.82 33.88
C ASN A 54 24.09 -17.49 35.15
N PRO A 55 24.59 -16.83 36.22
CA PRO A 55 24.65 -15.39 36.60
C PRO A 55 26.04 -14.97 37.18
N LEU A 56 26.28 -13.75 37.72
CA LEU A 56 26.39 -13.44 39.18
C LEU A 56 26.90 -11.96 39.34
N SER A 57 26.14 -11.04 39.95
CA SER A 57 26.23 -10.48 41.35
C SER A 57 27.43 -9.51 41.58
N GLU A 58 27.41 -8.41 42.34
CA GLU A 58 26.68 -8.00 43.55
C GLU A 58 27.02 -6.51 43.92
N GLY A 59 26.16 -5.81 44.68
CA GLY A 59 26.60 -4.93 45.78
C GLY A 59 26.52 -3.39 45.71
N GLY A 60 25.62 -2.79 46.52
CA GLY A 60 25.98 -1.70 47.46
C GLY A 60 25.57 -0.25 47.14
N ALA A 61 24.58 0.29 47.87
CA ALA A 61 24.27 1.73 48.01
C ALA A 61 25.03 2.38 49.19
N PRO A 62 25.14 3.74 49.28
CA PRO A 62 24.17 4.48 50.11
C PRO A 62 23.79 5.91 49.63
N LYS A 63 22.72 6.44 50.24
CA LYS A 63 22.00 7.72 50.01
C LYS A 63 22.76 8.98 50.48
N VAL A 64 22.58 10.11 49.77
CA VAL A 64 22.65 11.48 50.33
C VAL A 64 21.55 12.34 49.71
N SER A 65 20.81 13.04 50.58
CA SER A 65 19.63 13.89 50.35
C SER A 65 19.97 15.34 49.96
N LYS A 66 19.18 15.96 49.07
CA LYS A 66 18.99 17.42 48.94
C LYS A 66 17.55 17.74 48.46
N PRO A 67 17.02 18.94 48.78
CA PRO A 67 15.60 19.18 49.03
C PRO A 67 14.74 19.36 47.76
N GLN A 68 13.47 18.98 47.88
CA GLN A 68 12.41 19.21 46.89
C GLN A 68 12.18 20.72 46.66
N PRO A 69 12.07 21.17 45.41
CA PRO A 69 11.25 22.34 45.10
C PRO A 69 9.77 21.93 45.16
N GLU A 70 8.97 22.72 45.87
CA GLU A 70 7.52 22.64 45.88
C GLU A 70 6.99 22.61 44.44
N MET A 71 6.29 21.54 44.13
CA MET A 71 5.67 21.34 42.82
C MET A 71 4.40 22.19 42.81
N ASP A 72 4.52 23.38 42.23
CA ASP A 72 3.41 24.25 41.89
C ASP A 72 2.43 23.43 41.05
N ILE A 73 1.23 23.18 41.59
CA ILE A 73 0.16 22.44 40.91
C ILE A 73 -0.41 23.39 39.86
N GLN A 74 0.36 23.64 38.80
CA GLN A 74 -0.17 24.17 37.57
C GLN A 74 -1.03 23.07 36.96
N SER A 75 -2.33 23.36 36.85
CA SER A 75 -3.33 22.71 36.02
C SER A 75 -2.74 21.74 34.99
N LEU A 76 -2.75 20.45 35.31
CA LEU A 76 -2.60 19.37 34.33
C LEU A 76 -3.88 19.39 33.48
N ALA A 77 -3.96 20.31 32.52
CA ALA A 77 -4.85 20.17 31.40
C ALA A 77 -4.41 18.89 30.66
N VAL A 78 -5.23 17.85 30.77
CA VAL A 78 -5.01 16.58 30.09
C VAL A 78 -5.04 16.85 28.58
N ALA A 79 -4.06 16.30 27.86
CA ALA A 79 -3.87 16.62 26.44
C ALA A 79 -5.02 16.05 25.61
N SER A 80 -5.82 16.93 25.01
CA SER A 80 -6.83 16.58 23.99
C SER A 80 -6.21 15.74 22.88
N PHE A 81 -6.98 14.83 22.29
CA PHE A 81 -6.48 13.98 21.21
C PHE A 81 -5.99 14.83 20.02
N ASN A 82 -4.77 14.53 19.53
CA ASN A 82 -4.19 15.27 18.42
C ASN A 82 -4.39 14.53 17.08
N TRP A 83 -5.44 14.94 16.36
CA TRP A 83 -5.79 14.41 15.03
C TRP A 83 -4.67 14.52 14.01
N LEU A 84 -3.93 15.65 14.01
CA LEU A 84 -2.81 15.85 13.10
C LEU A 84 -1.69 14.83 13.35
N GLN A 85 -1.35 14.54 14.62
CA GLN A 85 -0.38 13.50 14.96
C GLN A 85 -0.86 12.11 14.54
N MET A 86 -2.16 11.83 14.60
CA MET A 86 -2.72 10.56 14.09
C MET A 86 -2.48 10.45 12.58
N PHE A 87 -2.86 11.46 11.79
CA PHE A 87 -2.63 11.45 10.35
C PHE A 87 -1.15 11.34 9.98
N HIS A 88 -0.26 12.02 10.72
CA HIS A 88 1.20 11.91 10.54
C HIS A 88 1.75 10.49 10.71
N ARG A 89 1.07 9.62 11.45
CA ARG A 89 1.46 8.21 11.64
C ARG A 89 0.89 7.27 10.57
N THR A 90 0.18 7.81 9.58
CA THR A 90 -0.44 7.04 8.49
C THR A 90 0.10 7.47 7.13
N PHE A 91 -0.26 6.74 6.07
CA PHE A 91 0.07 7.14 4.70
C PHE A 91 -0.58 8.46 4.29
N LEU A 92 -1.63 8.93 4.98
CA LEU A 92 -2.31 10.19 4.64
C LEU A 92 -1.41 11.41 4.82
N SER A 93 -0.40 11.29 5.69
CA SER A 93 0.58 12.36 5.97
C SER A 93 1.25 12.93 4.73
N VAL A 94 1.57 12.09 3.73
CA VAL A 94 2.24 12.57 2.52
C VAL A 94 1.29 13.30 1.57
N TYR A 95 -0.02 13.16 1.76
CA TYR A 95 -1.07 13.73 0.91
C TYR A 95 -1.75 14.97 1.50
N LEU A 96 -1.41 15.36 2.72
CA LEU A 96 -1.98 16.52 3.40
C LEU A 96 -1.74 17.79 2.58
N ILE A 97 -2.79 18.59 2.38
CA ILE A 97 -2.75 19.88 1.68
C ILE A 97 -2.73 20.98 2.75
N ALA A 98 -1.63 21.71 2.86
CA ALA A 98 -1.52 22.81 3.82
C ALA A 98 -2.30 24.07 3.39
N ASP A 99 -2.37 24.31 2.07
CA ASP A 99 -2.92 25.55 1.49
C ASP A 99 -4.27 25.35 0.80
N ASP A 100 -5.08 24.37 1.24
CA ASP A 100 -6.43 24.19 0.70
C ASP A 100 -7.35 25.35 1.11
N ALA A 101 -8.11 25.90 0.17
CA ALA A 101 -8.94 27.09 0.42
C ALA A 101 -10.03 26.88 1.46
N LEU A 102 -10.65 25.69 1.51
CA LEU A 102 -11.70 25.38 2.48
C LEU A 102 -11.11 25.09 3.87
N VAL A 103 -9.93 24.49 3.94
CA VAL A 103 -9.19 24.31 5.20
C VAL A 103 -8.68 25.65 5.73
N GLY A 104 -8.05 26.48 4.88
CA GLY A 104 -7.56 27.81 5.23
C GLY A 104 -8.67 28.77 5.67
N ALA A 105 -9.90 28.56 5.18
CA ALA A 105 -11.09 29.29 5.62
C ALA A 105 -11.78 28.68 6.87
N GLY A 106 -11.17 27.66 7.48
CA GLY A 106 -11.67 26.97 8.68
C GLY A 106 -12.97 26.19 8.48
N LYS A 107 -13.26 25.76 7.24
CA LYS A 107 -14.48 24.99 6.93
C LYS A 107 -14.27 23.53 7.24
N PHE A 108 -13.24 22.94 6.63
CA PHE A 108 -12.76 21.60 6.96
C PHE A 108 -11.53 21.67 7.84
N ASP A 109 -11.29 20.62 8.63
CA ASP A 109 -10.12 20.56 9.50
C ASP A 109 -8.89 20.07 8.73
N PHE A 110 -9.08 19.16 7.79
CA PHE A 110 -8.01 18.63 6.94
C PHE A 110 -8.50 18.41 5.50
N ALA A 111 -7.57 18.51 4.55
CA ALA A 111 -7.76 18.11 3.17
C ALA A 111 -6.57 17.28 2.69
N PHE A 112 -6.84 16.24 1.92
CA PHE A 112 -5.83 15.36 1.34
C PHE A 112 -6.04 15.23 -0.17
N GLN A 113 -4.94 15.33 -0.94
CA GLN A 113 -4.96 15.11 -2.39
C GLN A 113 -4.26 13.80 -2.74
N ILE A 114 -5.02 12.81 -3.20
CA ILE A 114 -4.50 11.49 -3.60
C ILE A 114 -4.80 11.31 -5.09
N GLY A 115 -3.77 11.46 -5.93
CA GLY A 115 -3.96 11.47 -7.39
C GLY A 115 -4.90 12.60 -7.79
N ASN A 116 -5.98 12.28 -8.50
CA ASN A 116 -7.06 13.21 -8.88
C ASN A 116 -8.27 13.14 -7.94
N GLN A 117 -8.14 12.52 -6.76
CA GLN A 117 -9.20 12.48 -5.75
C GLN A 117 -8.88 13.38 -4.57
N ARG A 118 -9.92 13.97 -3.98
CA ARG A 118 -9.81 14.83 -2.80
C ARG A 118 -10.59 14.26 -1.62
N LEU A 119 -9.99 14.28 -0.44
CA LEU A 119 -10.62 13.88 0.82
C LEU A 119 -10.67 15.10 1.75
N TYR A 120 -11.88 15.53 2.10
CA TYR A 120 -12.14 16.57 3.09
C TYR A 120 -12.58 15.94 4.42
N VAL A 121 -11.96 16.37 5.51
CA VAL A 121 -12.20 15.79 6.85
C VAL A 121 -12.68 16.84 7.83
N LEU A 122 -13.78 16.51 8.53
CA LEU A 122 -14.20 17.15 9.78
C LEU A 122 -13.88 16.22 10.94
N THR A 123 -13.44 16.79 12.05
CA THR A 123 -13.10 16.07 13.28
C THR A 123 -13.87 16.64 14.45
N HIS A 124 -14.26 15.78 15.39
CA HIS A 124 -14.89 16.18 16.63
C HIS A 124 -14.50 15.22 17.76
N GLU A 125 -14.19 15.79 18.92
CA GLU A 125 -13.96 15.04 20.15
C GLU A 125 -15.06 15.43 21.15
N GLU A 126 -15.90 14.46 21.52
CA GLU A 126 -16.91 14.60 22.56
C GLU A 126 -16.28 14.20 23.90
N VAL A 127 -16.13 15.17 24.81
CA VAL A 127 -15.54 14.95 26.14
C VAL A 127 -16.61 15.11 27.20
N GLU A 128 -16.90 14.04 27.93
CA GLU A 128 -17.95 14.05 28.96
C GLU A 128 -17.40 13.63 30.33
N LYS A 129 -17.77 14.39 31.37
CA LYS A 129 -17.34 14.09 32.74
C LYS A 129 -18.26 13.07 33.38
N VAL A 130 -17.68 11.98 33.90
CA VAL A 130 -18.44 10.86 34.48
C VAL A 130 -18.05 10.58 35.93
N GLU A 131 -19.06 10.28 36.74
CA GLU A 131 -18.87 9.90 38.15
C GLU A 131 -18.36 8.46 38.31
N SER A 132 -18.45 7.63 37.28
CA SER A 132 -17.98 6.24 37.26
C SER A 132 -17.44 5.88 35.89
N THR A 133 -16.45 5.00 35.85
CA THR A 133 -15.95 4.39 34.60
C THR A 133 -16.92 3.36 34.01
N SER A 134 -17.95 2.93 34.75
CA SER A 134 -19.00 2.04 34.25
C SER A 134 -20.20 2.86 33.79
N VAL A 135 -20.22 3.21 32.52
CA VAL A 135 -21.34 3.93 31.89
C VAL A 135 -22.35 2.98 31.22
N SER A 136 -23.61 3.41 31.16
CA SER A 136 -24.67 2.62 30.54
C SER A 136 -24.59 2.65 29.01
N LYS A 137 -25.12 1.62 28.34
CA LYS A 137 -25.19 1.59 26.86
C LYS A 137 -26.01 2.74 26.28
N SER A 138 -27.12 3.12 26.93
CA SER A 138 -27.96 4.24 26.49
C SER A 138 -27.23 5.58 26.59
N PHE A 139 -26.42 5.76 27.62
CA PHE A 139 -25.56 6.95 27.75
C PHE A 139 -24.52 7.00 26.62
N MET A 140 -23.89 5.86 26.30
CA MET A 140 -22.96 5.79 25.17
C MET A 140 -23.65 6.09 23.84
N ALA A 141 -24.84 5.53 23.60
CA ALA A 141 -25.61 5.81 22.39
C ALA A 141 -25.93 7.32 22.26
N GLN A 142 -26.26 7.97 23.38
CA GLN A 142 -26.50 9.41 23.41
C GLN A 142 -25.24 10.21 23.03
N LEU A 143 -24.07 9.89 23.60
CA LEU A 143 -22.81 10.55 23.26
C LEU A 143 -22.44 10.34 21.79
N THR A 144 -22.60 9.12 21.27
CA THR A 144 -22.38 8.80 19.86
C THR A 144 -23.28 9.63 18.95
N GLN A 145 -24.58 9.74 19.28
CA GLN A 145 -25.52 10.57 18.52
C GLN A 145 -25.18 12.06 18.60
N GLN A 146 -24.75 12.56 19.75
CA GLN A 146 -24.32 13.95 19.93
C GLN A 146 -23.10 14.27 19.05
N ALA A 147 -22.08 13.42 19.07
CA ALA A 147 -20.88 13.60 18.27
C ALA A 147 -21.19 13.60 16.76
N ALA A 148 -22.01 12.64 16.29
CA ALA A 148 -22.46 12.59 14.91
C ALA A 148 -23.28 13.83 14.51
N THR A 149 -24.22 14.25 15.36
CA THR A 149 -25.06 15.43 15.13
C THR A 149 -24.23 16.70 15.02
N TYR A 150 -23.16 16.83 15.83
CA TYR A 150 -22.25 17.96 15.76
C TYR A 150 -21.58 18.06 14.38
N ILE A 151 -20.98 16.96 13.91
CA ILE A 151 -20.31 16.91 12.61
C ILE A 151 -21.31 17.19 11.47
N ASN A 152 -22.48 16.54 11.49
CA ASN A 152 -23.48 16.71 10.43
C ASN A 152 -24.01 18.14 10.37
N LYS A 153 -24.29 18.78 11.52
CA LYS A 153 -24.68 20.18 11.55
C LYS A 153 -23.58 21.09 10.99
N ARG A 154 -22.32 20.83 11.35
CA ARG A 154 -21.18 21.59 10.81
C ARG A 154 -21.09 21.42 9.29
N TYR A 155 -21.24 20.19 8.80
CA TYR A 155 -21.23 19.90 7.36
C TYR A 155 -22.39 20.59 6.62
N GLN A 156 -23.62 20.48 7.12
CA GLN A 156 -24.80 21.15 6.53
C GLN A 156 -24.66 22.68 6.49
N GLN A 157 -24.06 23.27 7.52
CA GLN A 157 -23.75 24.71 7.52
C GLN A 157 -22.71 25.09 6.47
N ILE A 158 -21.76 24.18 6.19
CA ILE A 158 -20.75 24.37 5.16
C ILE A 158 -21.39 24.21 3.77
N SER A 159 -22.11 23.13 3.52
CA SER A 159 -22.74 22.83 2.22
C SER A 159 -23.81 23.87 1.83
N SER A 160 -24.56 24.41 2.79
CA SER A 160 -25.57 25.45 2.51
C SER A 160 -25.00 26.84 2.23
N ARG A 161 -23.74 27.10 2.60
CA ARG A 161 -23.12 28.43 2.51
C ARG A 161 -21.99 28.52 1.50
N PHE A 162 -21.39 27.40 1.14
CA PHE A 162 -20.23 27.33 0.26
C PHE A 162 -20.47 26.31 -0.84
N GLU A 163 -20.01 26.63 -2.04
CA GLU A 163 -20.01 25.68 -3.13
C GLU A 163 -18.93 24.63 -2.86
N LEU A 164 -19.39 23.40 -2.62
CA LEU A 164 -18.51 22.27 -2.35
C LEU A 164 -18.02 21.65 -3.65
N PRO A 165 -16.71 21.33 -3.75
CA PRO A 165 -16.17 20.62 -4.89
C PRO A 165 -16.92 19.32 -5.14
N VAL A 166 -17.22 19.03 -6.40
CA VAL A 166 -17.82 17.76 -6.82
C VAL A 166 -16.97 17.16 -7.92
N SER A 167 -17.13 15.85 -8.13
CA SER A 167 -16.48 15.12 -9.21
C SER A 167 -16.69 15.82 -10.56
N GLY A 168 -15.61 15.94 -11.34
CA GLY A 168 -15.59 16.64 -12.62
C GLY A 168 -15.16 18.11 -12.56
N ASN A 169 -15.28 18.78 -11.40
CA ASN A 169 -14.74 20.13 -11.23
C ASN A 169 -13.21 20.09 -11.05
N ASP A 170 -12.51 21.06 -11.66
CA ASP A 170 -11.05 21.24 -11.54
C ASP A 170 -10.20 19.99 -11.83
N GLY A 171 -10.72 19.07 -12.66
CA GLY A 171 -10.04 17.81 -13.01
C GLY A 171 -10.05 16.76 -11.89
N LEU A 172 -10.86 16.94 -10.85
CA LEU A 172 -11.06 15.94 -9.81
C LEU A 172 -11.92 14.78 -10.31
N ALA A 173 -11.46 13.55 -10.14
CA ALA A 173 -12.28 12.37 -10.45
C ALA A 173 -13.31 12.09 -9.35
N ASN A 174 -12.95 12.34 -8.09
CA ASN A 174 -13.86 12.14 -6.97
C ASN A 174 -13.53 13.03 -5.77
N VAL A 175 -14.56 13.32 -4.96
CA VAL A 175 -14.44 14.09 -3.72
C VAL A 175 -15.14 13.34 -2.58
N HIS A 176 -14.41 13.08 -1.51
CA HIS A 176 -14.89 12.36 -0.33
C HIS A 176 -15.04 13.31 0.85
N TYR A 177 -16.19 13.26 1.51
CA TYR A 177 -16.47 14.01 2.73
C TYR A 177 -16.56 13.06 3.92
N VAL A 178 -15.63 13.20 4.86
CA VAL A 178 -15.48 12.29 6.00
C VAL A 178 -15.55 13.04 7.33
N GLY A 179 -16.34 12.51 8.25
CA GLY A 179 -16.48 12.98 9.61
C GLY A 179 -15.87 11.99 10.58
N LEU A 180 -14.87 12.41 11.36
CA LEU A 180 -14.23 11.56 12.37
C LEU A 180 -14.63 11.99 13.76
N THR A 181 -15.14 11.06 14.54
CA THR A 181 -15.58 11.29 15.92
C THR A 181 -14.72 10.53 16.92
N ALA A 182 -14.42 11.16 18.04
CA ALA A 182 -13.83 10.53 19.22
C ALA A 182 -14.72 10.80 20.43
N ILE A 183 -14.85 9.82 21.32
CA ILE A 183 -15.54 9.99 22.61
C ILE A 183 -14.54 9.74 23.72
N THR A 184 -14.43 10.70 24.64
CA THR A 184 -13.53 10.66 25.77
C THR A 184 -14.31 10.88 27.06
N LEU A 185 -14.22 9.95 28.01
CA LEU A 185 -14.82 10.09 29.32
C LEU A 185 -13.78 10.59 30.32
N ASN A 186 -14.07 11.70 31.01
CA ASN A 186 -13.24 12.21 32.09
C ASN A 186 -13.76 11.72 33.44
N HIS A 187 -12.99 10.87 34.11
CA HIS A 187 -13.29 10.39 35.46
C HIS A 187 -12.15 10.75 36.42
N GLU A 188 -12.46 11.52 37.46
CA GLU A 188 -11.47 11.98 38.47
C GLU A 188 -10.21 12.63 37.86
N GLY A 189 -10.37 13.37 36.75
CA GLY A 189 -9.26 14.02 36.06
C GLY A 189 -8.42 13.08 35.18
N ARG A 190 -8.89 11.86 34.92
CA ARG A 190 -8.29 10.93 33.94
C ARG A 190 -9.23 10.76 32.75
N ASP A 191 -8.65 10.78 31.57
CA ASP A 191 -9.37 10.62 30.31
C ASP A 191 -9.33 9.17 29.83
N TYR A 192 -10.49 8.68 29.42
CA TYR A 192 -10.69 7.33 28.87
C TYR A 192 -11.31 7.46 27.50
N GLN A 193 -10.53 7.19 26.46
CA GLN A 193 -11.06 7.10 25.11
C GLN A 193 -11.92 5.85 24.98
N ILE A 194 -13.14 6.02 24.48
CA ILE A 194 -14.11 4.94 24.33
C ILE A 194 -14.21 4.52 22.87
N GLU A 195 -14.31 3.22 22.65
CA GLU A 195 -14.58 2.65 21.34
C GLU A 195 -16.07 2.76 21.02
N HIS A 196 -16.38 3.25 19.83
CA HIS A 196 -17.71 3.24 19.24
C HIS A 196 -17.60 3.00 17.74
N GLU A 197 -18.72 2.69 17.11
CA GLU A 197 -18.82 2.43 15.67
C GLU A 197 -20.21 2.88 15.18
N PHE A 198 -20.31 3.14 13.89
CA PHE A 198 -21.56 3.45 13.20
C PHE A 198 -21.94 2.28 12.29
N GLY A 199 -23.03 1.59 12.62
CA GLY A 199 -23.63 0.55 11.78
C GLY A 199 -24.77 1.10 10.92
N SER A 200 -25.28 0.28 9.99
CA SER A 200 -26.41 0.68 9.12
C SER A 200 -27.63 1.15 9.93
N THR A 201 -27.95 0.47 11.04
CA THR A 201 -29.05 0.86 11.93
C THR A 201 -28.89 2.29 12.44
N PHE A 202 -27.67 2.72 12.79
CA PHE A 202 -27.43 4.10 13.23
C PHE A 202 -27.73 5.10 12.11
N PHE A 203 -27.29 4.81 10.88
CA PHE A 203 -27.55 5.67 9.72
C PHE A 203 -29.01 5.68 9.27
N GLN A 204 -29.76 4.61 9.53
CA GLN A 204 -31.18 4.50 9.19
C GLN A 204 -32.10 5.14 10.24
N GLU A 205 -31.75 5.03 11.53
CA GLU A 205 -32.66 5.39 12.64
C GLU A 205 -32.23 6.67 13.38
N ASP A 206 -30.93 6.88 13.58
CA ASP A 206 -30.40 7.86 14.54
C ASP A 206 -29.71 9.06 13.88
N CYS A 207 -29.30 8.92 12.61
CA CYS A 207 -28.56 9.92 11.85
C CYS A 207 -29.29 10.32 10.58
N VAL A 208 -29.70 11.59 10.49
CA VAL A 208 -30.31 12.13 9.27
C VAL A 208 -29.22 12.35 8.22
N LEU A 209 -29.12 11.41 7.27
CA LEU A 209 -28.33 11.59 6.05
C LEU A 209 -29.12 12.42 5.05
N ASP A 210 -28.48 13.44 4.49
CA ASP A 210 -28.99 14.14 3.32
C ASP A 210 -28.54 13.36 2.08
N LEU A 211 -29.48 12.65 1.48
CA LEU A 211 -29.25 11.81 0.29
C LEU A 211 -29.80 12.47 -0.99
N ASP A 212 -30.24 13.73 -0.93
CA ASP A 212 -30.73 14.45 -2.11
C ASP A 212 -29.60 14.68 -3.14
N ASP A 213 -28.35 14.79 -2.66
CA ASP A 213 -27.12 14.86 -3.46
C ASP A 213 -26.14 13.77 -3.02
N GLU A 214 -26.23 12.59 -3.65
CA GLU A 214 -25.37 11.42 -3.38
C GLU A 214 -23.87 11.74 -3.49
N SER A 215 -23.49 12.77 -4.26
CA SER A 215 -22.08 13.19 -4.42
C SER A 215 -21.54 14.00 -3.23
N ARG A 216 -22.41 14.37 -2.29
CA ARG A 216 -22.11 15.24 -1.14
C ARG A 216 -22.60 14.63 0.18
N VAL A 217 -22.61 13.31 0.26
CA VAL A 217 -22.96 12.64 1.52
C VAL A 217 -21.74 12.62 2.44
N MET A 218 -21.92 13.11 3.67
CA MET A 218 -20.92 13.01 4.73
C MET A 218 -20.91 11.59 5.30
N GLN A 219 -19.77 10.92 5.19
CA GLN A 219 -19.56 9.59 5.77
C GLN A 219 -18.96 9.73 7.17
N LEU A 220 -19.55 9.09 8.17
CA LEU A 220 -19.08 9.15 9.56
C LEU A 220 -18.27 7.92 9.93
N PHE A 221 -17.18 8.13 10.66
CA PHE A 221 -16.36 7.06 11.25
C PHE A 221 -15.93 7.42 12.66
N SER A 222 -15.79 6.43 13.53
CA SER A 222 -15.09 6.62 14.79
C SER A 222 -13.57 6.68 14.58
N LEU A 223 -12.85 7.34 15.47
CA LEU A 223 -11.39 7.44 15.42
C LEU A 223 -10.71 6.06 15.44
N ASN A 224 -11.14 5.17 16.33
CA ASN A 224 -10.56 3.83 16.43
C ASN A 224 -10.90 3.00 15.18
N GLY A 225 -12.17 3.03 14.74
CA GLY A 225 -12.61 2.36 13.51
C GLY A 225 -11.80 2.84 12.30
N PHE A 226 -11.66 4.14 12.13
CA PHE A 226 -10.85 4.75 11.06
C PHE A 226 -9.40 4.30 11.08
N TYR A 227 -8.76 4.29 12.25
CA TYR A 227 -7.38 3.82 12.38
C TYR A 227 -7.23 2.33 12.07
N GLN A 228 -8.19 1.50 12.49
CA GLN A 228 -8.23 0.09 12.17
C GLN A 228 -8.44 -0.14 10.66
N MET A 229 -9.32 0.63 10.01
CA MET A 229 -9.53 0.58 8.56
C MET A 229 -8.27 0.96 7.78
N ILE A 230 -7.54 2.00 8.18
CA ILE A 230 -6.25 2.36 7.57
C ILE A 230 -5.26 1.20 7.65
N LYS A 231 -5.19 0.51 8.79
CA LYS A 231 -4.32 -0.68 8.96
C LYS A 231 -4.77 -1.87 8.13
N LEU A 232 -6.07 -2.03 7.93
CA LEU A 232 -6.67 -3.10 7.16
C LEU A 232 -6.43 -2.92 5.66
N LEU A 233 -6.70 -1.72 5.14
CA LEU A 233 -6.65 -1.37 3.72
C LEU A 233 -5.25 -0.95 3.25
N GLN A 234 -4.38 -0.54 4.16
CA GLN A 234 -2.92 -0.29 3.99
C GLN A 234 -2.47 0.72 2.91
N THR A 235 -3.33 1.11 1.98
CA THR A 235 -3.02 2.01 0.88
C THR A 235 -4.11 3.09 0.77
N PRO A 236 -3.77 4.30 0.29
CA PRO A 236 -4.76 5.34 0.10
C PRO A 236 -5.73 5.02 -1.04
N SER A 237 -5.31 4.31 -2.10
CA SER A 237 -6.21 3.95 -3.20
C SER A 237 -7.28 2.95 -2.76
N ASP A 238 -6.93 2.00 -1.89
CA ASP A 238 -7.90 1.04 -1.33
C ASP A 238 -8.79 1.69 -0.26
N LEU A 239 -8.28 2.67 0.49
CA LEU A 239 -9.10 3.47 1.39
C LEU A 239 -10.16 4.29 0.63
N LEU A 240 -9.77 4.96 -0.45
CA LEU A 240 -10.70 5.76 -1.26
C LEU A 240 -11.75 4.88 -1.95
N SER A 241 -11.35 3.73 -2.49
CA SER A 241 -12.33 2.78 -3.04
C SER A 241 -13.24 2.18 -1.97
N PHE A 242 -12.76 2.04 -0.73
CA PHE A 242 -13.65 1.68 0.37
C PHE A 242 -14.65 2.79 0.70
N PHE A 243 -14.28 4.07 0.62
CA PHE A 243 -15.25 5.16 0.80
C PHE A 243 -16.32 5.19 -0.30
N ASP A 244 -15.95 4.87 -1.55
CA ASP A 244 -16.94 4.68 -2.62
C ASP A 244 -17.90 3.53 -2.27
N TYR A 245 -17.36 2.40 -1.81
CA TYR A 245 -18.13 1.22 -1.44
C TYR A 245 -19.04 1.46 -0.22
N HIS A 246 -18.54 2.15 0.81
CA HIS A 246 -19.30 2.50 2.00
C HIS A 246 -20.42 3.48 1.66
N LEU A 247 -20.15 4.49 0.83
CA LEU A 247 -21.18 5.39 0.33
C LEU A 247 -22.27 4.63 -0.42
N GLU A 248 -21.91 3.68 -1.29
CA GLU A 248 -22.86 2.81 -1.98
C GLU A 248 -23.73 2.01 -0.99
N GLN A 249 -23.17 1.52 0.12
CA GLN A 249 -23.97 0.84 1.16
C GLN A 249 -24.94 1.78 1.86
N LEU A 250 -24.52 3.01 2.15
CA LEU A 250 -25.37 4.00 2.81
C LEU A 250 -26.53 4.43 1.91
N VAL A 251 -26.25 4.79 0.65
CA VAL A 251 -27.26 5.26 -0.32
C VAL A 251 -28.29 4.16 -0.61
N ASN A 252 -27.84 2.90 -0.73
CA ASN A 252 -28.73 1.77 -0.99
C ASN A 252 -29.35 1.17 0.28
N PHE A 253 -29.08 1.75 1.46
CA PHE A 253 -29.58 1.26 2.75
C PHE A 253 -29.27 -0.22 3.02
N HIS A 254 -28.11 -0.70 2.59
CA HIS A 254 -27.68 -2.07 2.87
C HIS A 254 -27.27 -2.23 4.34
N ASP A 255 -27.51 -3.43 4.88
CA ASP A 255 -27.23 -3.72 6.28
C ASP A 255 -25.77 -4.07 6.53
N PHE A 256 -25.18 -3.45 7.57
CA PHE A 256 -23.86 -3.79 8.07
C PHE A 256 -23.75 -3.43 9.56
N SER A 257 -22.99 -4.24 10.31
CA SER A 257 -22.92 -4.09 11.77
C SER A 257 -22.07 -2.91 12.24
N GLY A 258 -21.05 -2.55 11.46
CA GLY A 258 -20.10 -1.48 11.76
C GLY A 258 -19.10 -1.31 10.63
N GLU A 259 -18.43 -0.17 10.58
CA GLU A 259 -17.61 0.25 9.45
C GLU A 259 -16.36 -0.63 9.28
N TYR A 260 -15.76 -1.07 10.39
CA TYR A 260 -14.62 -1.98 10.35
C TYR A 260 -15.00 -3.36 9.78
N ALA A 261 -16.13 -3.91 10.22
CA ALA A 261 -16.65 -5.17 9.69
C ALA A 261 -16.99 -5.05 8.20
N LEU A 262 -17.55 -3.90 7.79
CA LEU A 262 -17.81 -3.62 6.39
C LEU A 262 -16.51 -3.54 5.58
N ALA A 263 -15.44 -2.92 6.10
CA ALA A 263 -14.14 -2.88 5.44
C ALA A 263 -13.49 -4.26 5.30
N GLN A 264 -13.72 -5.17 6.27
CA GLN A 264 -13.29 -6.56 6.16
C GLN A 264 -14.06 -7.30 5.07
N HIS A 265 -15.38 -7.09 4.99
CA HIS A 265 -16.20 -7.66 3.93
C HIS A 265 -15.80 -7.13 2.55
N PHE A 266 -15.53 -5.82 2.44
CA PHE A 266 -15.07 -5.18 1.22
C PHE A 266 -13.82 -5.88 0.63
N LEU A 267 -12.80 -6.16 1.45
CA LEU A 267 -11.57 -6.86 1.01
C LEU A 267 -11.80 -8.26 0.44
N ALA A 268 -12.94 -8.89 0.75
CA ALA A 268 -13.32 -10.21 0.25
C ALA A 268 -14.39 -10.13 -0.85
N SER A 269 -14.89 -8.92 -1.16
CA SER A 269 -15.98 -8.68 -2.10
C SER A 269 -15.46 -8.46 -3.54
N PRO A 270 -16.28 -8.72 -4.56
CA PRO A 270 -16.01 -8.31 -5.94
C PRO A 270 -15.65 -6.82 -6.07
N ALA A 271 -16.26 -5.95 -5.25
CA ALA A 271 -16.07 -4.50 -5.32
C ALA A 271 -14.61 -4.08 -5.17
N PHE A 272 -13.84 -4.75 -4.30
CA PHE A 272 -12.41 -4.48 -4.13
C PHE A 272 -11.60 -4.77 -5.40
N PHE A 273 -11.97 -5.81 -6.15
CA PHE A 273 -11.23 -6.26 -7.33
C PHE A 273 -11.65 -5.55 -8.64
N LYS A 274 -12.78 -4.84 -8.66
CA LYS A 274 -13.32 -4.17 -9.87
C LYS A 274 -12.28 -3.29 -10.56
N ARG A 275 -11.52 -2.49 -9.80
CA ARG A 275 -10.48 -1.60 -10.34
C ARG A 275 -9.34 -2.38 -11.02
N ALA A 276 -8.86 -3.44 -10.37
CA ALA A 276 -7.81 -4.31 -10.90
C ALA A 276 -8.25 -4.98 -12.21
N VAL A 277 -9.50 -5.46 -12.26
CA VAL A 277 -10.10 -6.03 -13.48
C VAL A 277 -10.20 -4.99 -14.59
N ALA A 278 -10.68 -3.78 -14.28
CA ALA A 278 -10.83 -2.71 -15.27
C ALA A 278 -9.49 -2.33 -15.92
N VAL A 279 -8.40 -2.29 -15.14
CA VAL A 279 -7.06 -2.03 -15.68
C VAL A 279 -6.60 -3.17 -16.59
N GLN A 280 -6.77 -4.43 -16.17
CA GLN A 280 -6.39 -5.56 -17.01
C GLN A 280 -7.22 -5.66 -18.29
N GLN A 281 -8.51 -5.31 -18.23
CA GLN A 281 -9.37 -5.25 -19.40
C GLN A 281 -8.81 -4.26 -20.43
N GLN A 282 -8.40 -3.06 -20.00
CA GLN A 282 -7.75 -2.07 -20.88
C GLN A 282 -6.44 -2.62 -21.48
N LEU A 283 -5.63 -3.33 -20.69
CA LEU A 283 -4.39 -3.95 -21.18
C LEU A 283 -4.65 -5.09 -22.19
N VAL A 284 -5.77 -5.80 -22.06
CA VAL A 284 -6.22 -6.80 -23.03
C VAL A 284 -6.67 -6.15 -24.33
N GLU A 285 -7.43 -5.06 -24.24
CA GLU A 285 -7.96 -4.31 -25.40
C GLU A 285 -6.84 -3.78 -26.29
N ILE A 286 -5.75 -3.29 -25.70
CA ILE A 286 -4.55 -2.83 -26.45
C ILE A 286 -3.59 -3.99 -26.78
N GLY A 287 -3.90 -5.20 -26.36
CA GLY A 287 -3.15 -6.41 -26.66
C GLY A 287 -1.83 -6.57 -25.89
N LEU A 288 -1.60 -5.85 -24.79
CA LEU A 288 -0.47 -6.12 -23.89
C LEU A 288 -0.70 -7.38 -23.04
N LEU A 289 -1.96 -7.68 -22.74
CA LEU A 289 -2.37 -8.95 -22.14
C LEU A 289 -3.25 -9.75 -23.10
N SER A 290 -3.22 -11.08 -22.97
CA SER A 290 -4.10 -11.97 -23.75
C SER A 290 -5.48 -12.15 -23.11
N LYS A 291 -5.55 -12.06 -21.78
CA LYS A 291 -6.78 -12.15 -20.99
C LYS A 291 -6.55 -11.55 -19.60
N VAL A 292 -7.66 -11.22 -18.93
CA VAL A 292 -7.67 -10.94 -17.48
C VAL A 292 -7.19 -12.18 -16.71
N GLU A 293 -6.44 -11.96 -15.63
CA GLU A 293 -5.93 -12.99 -14.75
C GLU A 293 -7.09 -13.82 -14.19
N THR A 294 -6.90 -15.13 -14.15
CA THR A 294 -7.94 -16.07 -13.68
C THR A 294 -8.35 -15.77 -12.23
N ARG A 295 -7.39 -15.46 -11.34
CA ARG A 295 -7.69 -15.12 -9.93
C ARG A 295 -8.65 -13.94 -9.83
N LEU A 296 -8.42 -12.85 -10.58
CA LEU A 296 -9.30 -11.69 -10.59
C LEU A 296 -10.67 -12.02 -11.18
N SER A 297 -10.69 -12.77 -12.28
CA SER A 297 -11.92 -13.22 -12.94
C SER A 297 -12.79 -14.05 -11.99
N ASP A 298 -12.18 -14.95 -11.22
CA ASP A 298 -12.85 -15.81 -10.24
C ASP A 298 -13.41 -15.01 -9.06
N MET A 299 -12.73 -13.93 -8.64
CA MET A 299 -13.20 -13.06 -7.56
C MET A 299 -14.42 -12.23 -7.98
N VAL A 300 -14.49 -11.76 -9.23
CA VAL A 300 -15.61 -10.91 -9.69
C VAL A 300 -16.79 -11.69 -10.29
N ALA A 301 -16.61 -12.97 -10.62
CA ALA A 301 -17.67 -13.82 -11.16
C ALA A 301 -18.72 -14.23 -10.11
N GLN A 302 -18.49 -13.95 -8.83
CA GLN A 302 -19.36 -14.36 -7.74
C GLN A 302 -20.43 -13.30 -7.45
N PRO A 303 -21.73 -13.68 -7.36
CA PRO A 303 -22.77 -12.78 -6.88
C PRO A 303 -22.57 -12.46 -5.39
N ASP A 304 -22.79 -11.21 -4.99
CA ASP A 304 -22.58 -10.71 -3.61
C ASP A 304 -23.36 -11.49 -2.51
N ASN A 305 -24.38 -12.27 -2.89
CA ASN A 305 -25.29 -12.98 -1.97
C ASN A 305 -25.35 -14.50 -2.18
N ALA A 306 -24.42 -15.09 -2.92
CA ALA A 306 -24.37 -16.55 -3.07
C ALA A 306 -23.73 -17.21 -1.84
N GLN A 307 -24.25 -18.37 -1.40
CA GLN A 307 -23.53 -19.20 -0.43
C GLN A 307 -22.19 -19.62 -1.03
N ILE A 308 -21.11 -19.02 -0.51
CA ILE A 308 -19.75 -19.31 -0.91
C ILE A 308 -19.40 -20.69 -0.35
N PRO A 309 -18.99 -21.67 -1.20
CA PRO A 309 -18.50 -22.95 -0.69
C PRO A 309 -17.33 -22.72 0.28
N ALA A 310 -17.27 -23.50 1.37
CA ALA A 310 -16.24 -23.32 2.41
C ALA A 310 -14.79 -23.30 1.88
N GLU A 311 -14.51 -24.02 0.78
CA GLU A 311 -13.19 -23.98 0.13
C GLU A 311 -12.88 -22.62 -0.51
N LEU A 312 -13.90 -21.97 -1.08
CA LEU A 312 -13.77 -20.66 -1.72
C LEU A 312 -13.67 -19.55 -0.67
N GLU A 313 -14.43 -19.67 0.43
CA GLU A 313 -14.28 -18.80 1.60
C GLU A 313 -12.85 -18.85 2.16
N LYS A 314 -12.29 -20.06 2.28
CA LYS A 314 -10.89 -20.23 2.68
C LYS A 314 -9.91 -19.57 1.71
N LYS A 315 -10.12 -19.72 0.39
CA LYS A 315 -9.30 -19.06 -0.64
C LYS A 315 -9.36 -17.55 -0.54
N HIS A 316 -10.54 -16.99 -0.28
CA HIS A 316 -10.71 -15.54 -0.08
C HIS A 316 -9.94 -15.08 1.16
N ALA A 317 -10.07 -15.79 2.29
CA ALA A 317 -9.34 -15.48 3.51
C ALA A 317 -7.81 -15.55 3.31
N GLU A 318 -7.31 -16.59 2.63
CA GLU A 318 -5.88 -16.73 2.28
C GLU A 318 -5.41 -15.56 1.38
N LEU A 319 -6.22 -15.15 0.41
CA LEU A 319 -5.92 -14.01 -0.46
C LEU A 319 -5.91 -12.69 0.31
N SER A 320 -6.91 -12.41 1.14
CA SER A 320 -6.95 -11.19 1.96
C SER A 320 -5.76 -11.12 2.92
N GLN A 321 -5.37 -12.24 3.53
CA GLN A 321 -4.17 -12.31 4.36
C GLN A 321 -2.90 -12.02 3.54
N LYS A 322 -2.82 -12.56 2.32
CA LYS A 322 -1.69 -12.32 1.42
C LYS A 322 -1.60 -10.85 0.99
N LEU A 323 -2.73 -10.24 0.60
CA LEU A 323 -2.83 -8.83 0.26
C LEU A 323 -2.28 -7.94 1.38
N GLN A 324 -2.69 -8.19 2.62
CA GLN A 324 -2.22 -7.45 3.79
C GLN A 324 -0.75 -7.70 4.12
N SER A 325 -0.31 -8.95 4.07
CA SER A 325 1.08 -9.30 4.38
C SER A 325 2.04 -8.66 3.36
N TYR A 326 1.73 -8.80 2.07
CA TYR A 326 2.61 -8.35 0.99
C TYR A 326 2.58 -6.83 0.84
N SER A 327 1.44 -6.20 1.09
CA SER A 327 1.35 -4.73 1.15
C SER A 327 2.17 -4.15 2.30
N SER A 328 2.22 -4.84 3.45
CA SER A 328 3.11 -4.50 4.57
C SER A 328 4.59 -4.67 4.21
N ILE A 329 4.94 -5.76 3.51
CA ILE A 329 6.32 -5.99 3.03
C ILE A 329 6.74 -4.88 2.08
N PHE A 330 5.92 -4.57 1.07
CA PHE A 330 6.18 -3.49 0.12
C PHE A 330 6.38 -2.15 0.84
N GLN A 331 5.51 -1.82 1.81
CA GLN A 331 5.64 -0.59 2.58
C GLN A 331 6.96 -0.53 3.38
N LYS A 332 7.37 -1.65 3.99
CA LYS A 332 8.65 -1.74 4.72
C LYS A 332 9.84 -1.55 3.77
N LEU A 333 9.79 -2.16 2.59
CA LEU A 333 10.82 -2.00 1.57
C LEU A 333 10.91 -0.54 1.11
N LEU A 334 9.78 0.09 0.78
CA LEU A 334 9.72 1.49 0.38
C LEU A 334 10.25 2.43 1.48
N ASN A 335 9.83 2.22 2.74
CA ASN A 335 10.34 2.98 3.88
C ASN A 335 11.86 2.79 4.07
N GLY A 336 12.36 1.57 3.82
CA GLY A 336 13.78 1.27 3.83
C GLY A 336 14.52 2.02 2.73
N THR A 337 13.98 2.04 1.51
CA THR A 337 14.54 2.80 0.38
C THR A 337 14.57 4.29 0.68
N THR A 338 13.45 4.89 1.11
CA THR A 338 13.37 6.34 1.37
C THR A 338 14.30 6.75 2.50
N LYS A 339 14.40 5.96 3.57
CA LYS A 339 15.36 6.19 4.66
C LYS A 339 16.80 6.16 4.17
N ARG A 340 17.22 5.09 3.46
CA ARG A 340 18.60 4.97 2.94
C ARG A 340 18.96 6.12 2.02
N ARG A 341 18.04 6.48 1.11
CA ARG A 341 18.20 7.61 0.18
C ARG A 341 18.30 8.95 0.90
N HIS A 342 17.48 9.18 1.93
CA HIS A 342 17.57 10.36 2.77
C HIS A 342 18.91 10.44 3.51
N ASP A 343 19.35 9.35 4.12
CA ASP A 343 20.64 9.28 4.83
C ASP A 343 21.84 9.53 3.88
N ALA A 344 21.70 9.14 2.61
CA ALA A 344 22.68 9.38 1.55
C ALA A 344 22.57 10.76 0.88
N GLN A 345 21.68 11.65 1.34
CA GLN A 345 21.40 12.96 0.73
C GLN A 345 20.92 12.90 -0.74
N ASP A 346 20.32 11.77 -1.16
CA ASP A 346 19.73 11.54 -2.47
C ASP A 346 18.26 11.08 -2.33
N THR A 347 17.44 11.95 -1.75
CA THR A 347 16.03 11.63 -1.42
C THR A 347 15.21 11.33 -2.67
N LEU A 348 14.36 10.30 -2.60
CA LEU A 348 13.38 10.06 -3.66
C LEU A 348 12.38 11.26 -3.74
N PRO A 349 12.17 11.86 -4.91
CA PRO A 349 11.21 12.95 -5.08
C PRO A 349 9.82 12.61 -4.52
N LEU A 350 9.22 13.54 -3.77
CA LEU A 350 7.92 13.34 -3.14
C LEU A 350 6.81 12.90 -4.13
N PRO A 351 6.71 13.43 -5.37
CA PRO A 351 5.74 12.94 -6.34
C PRO A 351 5.88 11.43 -6.63
N GLN A 352 7.11 10.92 -6.72
CA GLN A 352 7.36 9.48 -6.95
C GLN A 352 7.00 8.65 -5.71
N VAL A 353 7.30 9.14 -4.51
CA VAL A 353 6.87 8.50 -3.26
C VAL A 353 5.36 8.39 -3.20
N LYS A 354 4.63 9.48 -3.57
CA LYS A 354 3.16 9.48 -3.63
C LYS A 354 2.64 8.42 -4.60
N LEU A 355 3.20 8.29 -5.80
CA LEU A 355 2.77 7.27 -6.76
C LEU A 355 2.92 5.85 -6.20
N LEU A 356 4.08 5.53 -5.61
CA LEU A 356 4.35 4.20 -5.04
C LEU A 356 3.52 3.92 -3.78
N VAL A 357 3.30 4.92 -2.93
CA VAL A 357 2.40 4.79 -1.77
C VAL A 357 0.95 4.60 -2.22
N ALA A 358 0.55 5.20 -3.34
CA ALA A 358 -0.81 5.08 -3.87
C ALA A 358 -1.11 3.75 -4.55
N GLU A 359 -0.11 2.91 -4.84
CA GLU A 359 -0.34 1.61 -5.43
C GLU A 359 -1.21 0.72 -4.54
N SER A 360 -2.20 0.07 -5.17
CA SER A 360 -3.18 -0.77 -4.49
C SER A 360 -2.52 -1.98 -3.85
N MET A 361 -3.20 -2.57 -2.87
CA MET A 361 -2.75 -3.79 -2.22
C MET A 361 -2.54 -4.92 -3.24
N TYR A 362 -3.36 -4.97 -4.30
CA TYR A 362 -3.21 -5.96 -5.36
C TYR A 362 -1.97 -5.71 -6.22
N THR A 363 -1.64 -4.45 -6.57
CA THR A 363 -0.36 -4.14 -7.22
C THR A 363 0.81 -4.57 -6.34
N ARG A 364 0.80 -4.15 -5.07
CA ARG A 364 1.87 -4.47 -4.12
C ARG A 364 2.04 -5.97 -3.94
N MET A 365 0.93 -6.71 -3.81
CA MET A 365 0.96 -8.16 -3.74
C MET A 365 1.60 -8.76 -4.99
N SER A 366 1.20 -8.33 -6.18
CA SER A 366 1.74 -8.87 -7.44
C SER A 366 3.25 -8.61 -7.56
N ILE A 367 3.73 -7.42 -7.18
CA ILE A 367 5.16 -7.09 -7.17
C ILE A 367 5.93 -7.98 -6.19
N ILE A 368 5.41 -8.18 -4.99
CA ILE A 368 6.06 -9.02 -3.98
C ILE A 368 5.99 -10.51 -4.36
N GLU A 369 4.93 -10.96 -5.04
CA GLU A 369 4.86 -12.33 -5.62
C GLU A 369 6.00 -12.58 -6.60
N GLU A 370 6.25 -11.64 -7.51
CA GLU A 370 7.37 -11.73 -8.47
C GLU A 370 8.73 -11.71 -7.78
N MET A 371 8.91 -10.86 -6.77
CA MET A 371 10.12 -10.84 -5.94
C MET A 371 10.33 -12.19 -5.21
N MET A 372 9.29 -12.74 -4.60
CA MET A 372 9.35 -14.00 -3.84
C MET A 372 9.53 -15.23 -4.74
N ALA A 373 9.19 -15.13 -6.03
CA ALA A 373 9.42 -16.21 -7.00
C ALA A 373 10.90 -16.62 -7.08
N TYR A 374 11.82 -15.77 -6.63
CA TYR A 374 13.25 -16.05 -6.41
C TYR A 374 13.51 -17.42 -5.77
N GLU A 375 12.72 -17.83 -4.78
CA GLU A 375 12.90 -19.11 -4.07
C GLU A 375 12.77 -20.34 -4.99
N THR A 376 12.12 -20.18 -6.13
CA THR A 376 11.84 -21.26 -7.09
C THR A 376 12.60 -21.10 -8.41
N ARG A 377 13.42 -20.06 -8.53
CA ARG A 377 14.23 -19.79 -9.74
C ARG A 377 15.42 -20.73 -9.83
N SER A 378 15.90 -20.93 -11.06
CA SER A 378 17.10 -21.72 -11.27
C SER A 378 18.33 -21.01 -10.70
N GLN A 379 19.34 -21.79 -10.29
CA GLN A 379 20.59 -21.23 -9.78
C GLN A 379 21.23 -20.25 -10.79
N GLN A 380 21.15 -20.55 -12.09
CA GLN A 380 21.70 -19.68 -13.13
C GLN A 380 20.98 -18.32 -13.21
N GLU A 381 19.64 -18.31 -13.09
CA GLU A 381 18.87 -17.07 -13.01
C GLU A 381 19.24 -16.26 -11.75
N CYS A 382 19.43 -16.91 -10.61
CA CYS A 382 19.85 -16.22 -9.39
C CYS A 382 21.28 -15.65 -9.49
N LEU A 383 22.20 -16.36 -10.16
CA LEU A 383 23.57 -15.87 -10.39
C LEU A 383 23.60 -14.68 -11.35
N ASN A 384 22.89 -14.76 -12.47
CA ASN A 384 22.88 -13.71 -13.50
C ASN A 384 21.94 -12.55 -13.19
N GLY A 385 21.01 -12.74 -12.25
CA GLY A 385 19.87 -11.87 -12.04
C GLY A 385 18.81 -12.08 -13.13
N TYR A 386 17.64 -11.48 -12.92
CA TYR A 386 16.56 -11.52 -13.90
C TYR A 386 15.66 -10.31 -13.77
N LEU A 387 14.92 -10.03 -14.84
CA LEU A 387 13.88 -9.01 -14.86
C LEU A 387 12.53 -9.61 -15.23
N CYS A 388 11.47 -9.01 -14.71
CA CYS A 388 10.11 -9.23 -15.15
C CYS A 388 9.35 -7.91 -15.26
N HIS A 389 8.39 -7.88 -16.17
CA HIS A 389 7.51 -6.73 -16.36
C HIS A 389 6.22 -6.95 -15.57
N GLN A 390 5.77 -5.89 -14.91
CA GLN A 390 4.53 -5.84 -14.16
C GLN A 390 3.80 -4.52 -14.47
N HIS A 391 2.49 -4.50 -14.31
CA HIS A 391 1.67 -3.29 -14.43
C HIS A 391 1.00 -2.98 -13.09
N SER A 392 0.61 -1.72 -12.90
CA SER A 392 -0.28 -1.35 -11.81
C SER A 392 -1.67 -1.95 -12.04
N TYR A 393 -2.32 -2.33 -10.94
CA TYR A 393 -3.74 -2.67 -10.87
C TYR A 393 -4.59 -1.52 -10.32
N ASN A 394 -3.99 -0.33 -10.21
CA ASN A 394 -4.61 0.89 -9.74
C ASN A 394 -4.70 1.95 -10.86
N ASP A 395 -3.62 2.18 -11.58
CA ASP A 395 -3.58 3.11 -12.73
C ASP A 395 -3.01 2.40 -13.96
N PHE A 396 -3.81 2.30 -15.02
CA PHE A 396 -3.40 1.68 -16.28
C PHE A 396 -2.11 2.27 -16.88
N GLY A 397 -1.83 3.56 -16.62
CA GLY A 397 -0.64 4.24 -17.13
C GLY A 397 0.65 3.98 -16.35
N HIS A 398 0.68 3.09 -15.36
CA HIS A 398 1.90 2.79 -14.59
C HIS A 398 2.48 1.42 -14.97
N HIS A 399 3.74 1.41 -15.37
CA HIS A 399 4.49 0.21 -15.72
C HIS A 399 5.69 0.01 -14.80
N TYR A 400 5.91 -1.24 -14.41
CA TYR A 400 6.96 -1.66 -13.50
C TYR A 400 7.88 -2.67 -14.17
N VAL A 401 9.18 -2.49 -13.97
CA VAL A 401 10.18 -3.50 -14.23
C VAL A 401 10.76 -3.93 -12.90
N ILE A 402 10.50 -5.17 -12.53
CA ILE A 402 11.02 -5.80 -11.33
C ILE A 402 12.33 -6.45 -11.72
N VAL A 403 13.42 -6.04 -11.07
CA VAL A 403 14.74 -6.61 -11.28
C VAL A 403 15.18 -7.27 -9.98
N VAL A 404 15.52 -8.55 -10.04
CA VAL A 404 16.22 -9.21 -8.94
C VAL A 404 17.69 -9.28 -9.32
N TYR A 405 18.54 -8.62 -8.53
CA TYR A 405 19.94 -8.50 -8.87
C TYR A 405 20.65 -9.85 -8.83
N GLY A 406 21.56 -10.05 -9.78
CA GLY A 406 22.39 -11.25 -9.81
C GLY A 406 23.41 -11.27 -8.68
N LEU A 407 23.72 -12.48 -8.21
CA LEU A 407 24.73 -12.69 -7.17
C LEU A 407 26.16 -12.70 -7.71
N ASP A 408 26.35 -12.87 -9.03
CA ASP A 408 27.67 -12.86 -9.66
C ASP A 408 28.18 -11.43 -9.91
N ALA A 409 29.49 -11.21 -9.79
CA ALA A 409 30.11 -9.91 -10.04
C ALA A 409 29.98 -9.46 -11.51
N ASN A 410 29.84 -10.40 -12.44
CA ASN A 410 29.64 -10.16 -13.88
C ASN A 410 28.19 -10.47 -14.30
N ALA A 411 27.25 -10.51 -13.36
CA ALA A 411 25.84 -10.74 -13.64
C ALA A 411 25.31 -9.74 -14.67
N GLU A 412 24.49 -10.24 -15.61
CA GLU A 412 23.80 -9.42 -16.62
C GLU A 412 22.99 -8.31 -15.97
N TYR A 413 22.27 -8.66 -14.89
CA TYR A 413 21.47 -7.72 -14.10
C TYR A 413 22.10 -7.51 -12.73
N SER A 414 23.37 -7.11 -12.70
CA SER A 414 23.99 -6.65 -11.45
C SER A 414 23.40 -5.32 -10.99
N ARG A 415 23.46 -5.06 -9.67
CA ARG A 415 23.04 -3.78 -9.09
C ARG A 415 23.75 -2.60 -9.74
N GLN A 416 25.07 -2.70 -9.92
CA GLN A 416 25.89 -1.67 -10.55
C GLN A 416 25.47 -1.41 -12.01
N TYR A 417 25.17 -2.47 -12.77
CA TYR A 417 24.70 -2.30 -14.15
C TYR A 417 23.40 -1.51 -14.20
N ILE A 418 22.42 -1.84 -13.35
CA ILE A 418 21.13 -1.13 -13.32
C ILE A 418 21.33 0.32 -12.86
N GLU A 419 22.11 0.57 -11.81
CA GLU A 419 22.43 1.93 -11.35
C GLU A 419 23.03 2.79 -12.47
N GLN A 420 23.88 2.23 -13.31
CA GLN A 420 24.51 2.95 -14.43
C GLN A 420 23.62 3.08 -15.69
N ASN A 421 22.69 2.14 -15.92
CA ASN A 421 21.97 2.03 -17.20
C ASN A 421 20.45 2.19 -17.10
N HIS A 422 19.87 2.40 -15.91
CA HIS A 422 18.42 2.48 -15.69
C HIS A 422 17.72 3.51 -16.59
N GLN A 423 18.35 4.65 -16.87
CA GLN A 423 17.77 5.67 -17.76
C GLN A 423 17.57 5.14 -19.18
N ASN A 424 18.58 4.49 -19.76
CA ASN A 424 18.47 3.89 -21.09
C ASN A 424 17.41 2.77 -21.11
N LEU A 425 17.36 1.95 -20.06
CA LEU A 425 16.34 0.90 -19.94
C LEU A 425 14.92 1.48 -19.90
N LEU A 426 14.69 2.52 -19.11
CA LEU A 426 13.40 3.19 -19.01
C LEU A 426 13.01 3.90 -20.33
N MET A 427 13.98 4.50 -21.03
CA MET A 427 13.77 5.07 -22.36
C MET A 427 13.38 4.01 -23.39
N ASP A 428 14.07 2.87 -23.41
CA ASP A 428 13.76 1.75 -24.31
C ASP A 428 12.34 1.23 -24.07
N ILE A 429 11.94 1.08 -22.80
CA ILE A 429 10.60 0.62 -22.43
C ILE A 429 9.53 1.64 -22.85
N ASN A 430 9.78 2.94 -22.62
CA ASN A 430 8.88 3.98 -23.09
C ASN A 430 8.71 3.90 -24.61
N ALA A 431 9.79 3.68 -25.36
CA ALA A 431 9.73 3.56 -26.81
C ALA A 431 8.93 2.34 -27.30
N GLN A 432 8.96 1.26 -26.53
CA GLN A 432 8.21 0.03 -26.84
C GLN A 432 6.73 0.12 -26.46
N LEU A 433 6.38 0.94 -25.47
CA LEU A 433 5.01 1.09 -24.95
C LEU A 433 4.45 2.46 -25.33
N GLN A 434 4.06 2.61 -26.60
CA GLN A 434 3.58 3.88 -27.18
C GLN A 434 2.10 3.91 -27.59
N ASP A 435 1.40 2.77 -27.57
CA ASP A 435 0.01 2.66 -28.02
C ASP A 435 -0.88 2.01 -26.94
N PRO A 436 -1.35 2.79 -25.94
CA PRO A 436 -0.98 4.18 -25.65
C PRO A 436 0.34 4.27 -24.88
N ALA A 437 0.94 5.47 -24.90
CA ALA A 437 2.06 5.78 -24.04
C ALA A 437 1.66 5.65 -22.57
N MET A 438 2.48 4.96 -21.77
CA MET A 438 2.26 4.90 -20.33
C MET A 438 2.64 6.24 -19.70
N LYS A 439 2.07 6.55 -18.54
CA LYS A 439 2.31 7.79 -17.79
C LYS A 439 3.58 7.71 -16.97
N GLU A 440 3.85 6.57 -16.35
CA GLU A 440 4.94 6.41 -15.39
C GLU A 440 5.62 5.05 -15.55
N TYR A 441 6.96 5.05 -15.52
CA TYR A 441 7.79 3.86 -15.59
C TYR A 441 8.67 3.78 -14.34
N PHE A 442 8.67 2.63 -13.68
CA PHE A 442 9.52 2.36 -12.52
C PHE A 442 10.37 1.12 -12.75
N ILE A 443 11.64 1.18 -12.33
CA ILE A 443 12.43 -0.03 -12.05
C ILE A 443 12.48 -0.22 -10.54
N LEU A 444 12.03 -1.39 -10.08
CA LEU A 444 12.13 -1.84 -8.69
C LEU A 444 13.21 -2.92 -8.62
N GLY A 445 14.38 -2.54 -8.11
CA GLY A 445 15.52 -3.45 -7.96
C GLY A 445 15.53 -4.11 -6.58
N PHE A 446 15.66 -5.43 -6.51
CA PHE A 446 15.68 -6.19 -5.27
C PHE A 446 17.02 -6.89 -5.08
N ASP A 447 17.68 -6.58 -3.97
CA ASP A 447 18.93 -7.20 -3.56
C ASP A 447 18.65 -8.37 -2.60
N MET A 448 18.95 -9.59 -3.08
CA MET A 448 18.76 -10.85 -2.36
C MET A 448 20.08 -11.40 -1.80
N SER A 449 21.18 -10.67 -1.92
CA SER A 449 22.52 -11.19 -1.61
C SER A 449 22.80 -11.33 -0.11
N ASN A 450 22.10 -10.57 0.73
CA ASN A 450 22.33 -10.55 2.17
C ASN A 450 21.64 -11.72 2.89
N HIS A 451 22.24 -12.91 2.78
CA HIS A 451 21.80 -14.11 3.50
C HIS A 451 22.47 -14.23 4.88
N ASP A 452 21.74 -14.71 5.89
CA ASP A 452 22.29 -14.94 7.24
C ASP A 452 22.96 -16.32 7.41
N GLY A 453 23.03 -17.11 6.33
CA GLY A 453 23.54 -18.49 6.35
C GLY A 453 22.62 -19.52 7.03
N LYS A 454 21.47 -19.08 7.55
CA LYS A 454 20.41 -19.92 8.17
C LYS A 454 19.16 -19.98 7.31
N GLY A 455 19.23 -19.49 6.08
CA GLY A 455 18.13 -19.46 5.12
C GLY A 455 17.30 -18.18 5.17
N ASN A 456 17.63 -17.19 6.01
CA ASN A 456 16.96 -15.90 5.97
C ASN A 456 17.72 -14.93 5.06
N VAL A 457 16.98 -14.17 4.25
CA VAL A 457 17.52 -13.13 3.38
C VAL A 457 16.98 -11.78 3.82
N THR A 458 17.86 -10.81 4.02
CA THR A 458 17.47 -9.42 4.23
C THR A 458 17.41 -8.72 2.89
N VAL A 459 16.19 -8.43 2.43
CA VAL A 459 15.96 -7.82 1.12
C VAL A 459 16.08 -6.31 1.20
N GLN A 460 16.78 -5.71 0.23
CA GLN A 460 16.75 -4.27 -0.01
C GLN A 460 16.07 -3.97 -1.34
N MET A 461 15.32 -2.87 -1.39
CA MET A 461 14.69 -2.39 -2.62
C MET A 461 15.33 -1.06 -3.05
N ASP A 462 15.68 -0.94 -4.31
CA ASP A 462 16.04 0.31 -4.98
C ASP A 462 14.92 0.69 -5.95
N VAL A 463 14.78 2.01 -6.18
CA VAL A 463 13.74 2.58 -7.02
C VAL A 463 14.41 3.52 -8.02
N PHE A 464 14.07 3.34 -9.28
CA PHE A 464 14.37 4.25 -10.39
C PHE A 464 13.08 4.59 -11.11
N HIS A 465 13.00 5.79 -11.66
CA HIS A 465 11.76 6.35 -12.20
C HIS A 465 12.01 7.17 -13.46
N GLN A 466 11.07 7.11 -14.40
CA GLN A 466 10.96 8.01 -15.52
C GLN A 466 9.48 8.25 -15.83
N SER A 467 9.08 9.51 -16.00
CA SER A 467 7.76 9.83 -16.55
C SER A 467 7.70 9.54 -18.04
N GLY A 468 6.57 9.02 -18.49
CA GLY A 468 6.37 8.66 -19.87
C GLY A 468 6.23 9.84 -20.81
N SER A 469 6.56 9.60 -22.07
CA SER A 469 6.45 10.59 -23.12
C SER A 469 6.01 9.94 -24.43
N VAL A 470 5.14 10.65 -25.15
CA VAL A 470 4.77 10.27 -26.51
C VAL A 470 5.92 10.62 -27.43
N MET A 471 6.46 9.62 -28.12
CA MET A 471 7.49 9.82 -29.13
C MET A 471 6.90 10.50 -30.36
N SER A 472 7.59 11.52 -30.86
CA SER A 472 7.35 12.11 -32.17
C SER A 472 7.58 11.10 -33.30
N ASP A 473 6.99 11.33 -34.47
CA ASP A 473 7.18 10.48 -35.66
C ASP A 473 8.65 10.36 -36.08
N ILE A 474 9.46 11.36 -35.76
CA ILE A 474 10.90 11.39 -36.04
C ILE A 474 11.62 10.45 -35.07
N GLU A 475 11.33 10.54 -33.77
CA GLU A 475 11.89 9.66 -32.75
C GLU A 475 11.49 8.19 -33.00
N LYS A 476 10.23 7.94 -33.38
CA LYS A 476 9.76 6.59 -33.75
C LYS A 476 10.57 6.02 -34.91
N ARG A 477 10.83 6.81 -35.96
CA ARG A 477 11.64 6.41 -37.12
C ARG A 477 13.09 6.15 -36.75
N TYR A 478 13.70 7.00 -35.93
CA TYR A 478 15.08 6.79 -35.47
C TYR A 478 15.21 5.52 -34.62
N TYR A 479 14.27 5.29 -33.70
CA TYR A 479 14.26 4.08 -32.88
C TYR A 479 14.11 2.83 -33.74
N GLN A 480 13.19 2.82 -34.69
CA GLN A 480 13.03 1.71 -35.64
C GLN A 480 14.30 1.45 -36.48
N GLN A 481 15.03 2.49 -36.88
CA GLN A 481 16.29 2.34 -37.63
C GLN A 481 17.45 1.84 -36.77
N ALA A 482 17.48 2.17 -35.48
CA ALA A 482 18.52 1.72 -34.55
C ALA A 482 18.35 0.25 -34.13
N HIS A 483 17.14 -0.29 -34.25
CA HIS A 483 16.76 -1.63 -33.80
C HIS A 483 16.31 -2.59 -34.92
N ALA A 484 16.40 -2.19 -36.20
CA ALA A 484 16.22 -3.06 -37.38
C ALA A 484 17.54 -3.76 -37.77
#